data_AF-A0A6A5BPR7-F1
#
_entry.id   AF-A0A6A5BPR7-F1
#
_cell.length_a   1.000
_cell.length_b   1.000
_cell.length_c   1.000
_cell.angle_alpha   90.00
_cell.angle_beta   90.00
_cell.angle_gamma   90.00
#
_symmetry.space_group_name_H-M   'P 1'
#
loop_
_entity.id
_entity.type
_entity.pdbx_description
1 polymer ?
#
loop_
_entity_poly.entity_id
_entity_poly.type
_entity_poly.pdbx_seq_one_letter_code
_entity_poly.pdbx_strand_id
1 'polypeptide(L)'
;MKVSIRSNPFLLSFAAAFVLLVLSSTTISPVQAQYELIQTFPSLTCNGTSLVQQYNMTYSCKPQNCSTNVPPSMGGLSTTTTCTNTAPLSPKVGERMSIRYSDLKCSGNVTLVSIVALDACIPSFNTTFGSYMYKGCNSLVTYSDQNCQNMLNLGSTGSHDCFFGTIIKCTTSAGFMVRNSAAIVISVMIAVMMMIFSM
;
A
#
# COMPACT_ATOMS: atom_id res chain seq x y z
N MET A 1 -45.72 59.82 -8.31
CA MET A 1 -44.97 59.48 -7.09
C MET A 1 -43.66 58.81 -7.50
N LYS A 2 -42.52 59.42 -7.17
CA LYS A 2 -41.18 58.88 -7.46
C LYS A 2 -40.70 58.18 -6.19
N VAL A 3 -40.70 56.85 -6.17
CA VAL A 3 -40.23 56.08 -5.02
C VAL A 3 -38.70 56.13 -5.01
N SER A 4 -38.15 56.91 -4.09
CA SER A 4 -36.71 56.94 -3.82
C SER A 4 -36.36 55.76 -2.94
N ILE A 5 -35.80 54.71 -3.54
CA ILE A 5 -35.22 53.58 -2.79
C ILE A 5 -33.85 54.04 -2.31
N ARG A 6 -33.81 54.50 -1.05
CA ARG A 6 -32.57 54.86 -0.37
C ARG A 6 -31.86 53.56 0.01
N SER A 7 -30.92 53.11 -0.82
CA SER A 7 -30.04 51.99 -0.48
C SER A 7 -29.18 52.40 0.71
N ASN A 8 -29.31 51.66 1.82
CA ASN A 8 -28.58 51.94 3.05
C ASN A 8 -27.16 51.34 2.93
N PRO A 9 -26.09 52.16 2.82
CA PRO A 9 -24.74 51.67 2.56
C PRO A 9 -24.19 50.76 3.68
N PHE A 10 -24.81 50.80 4.87
CA PHE A 10 -24.46 49.94 6.00
C PHE A 10 -24.77 48.46 5.78
N LEU A 11 -25.81 48.09 5.02
CA LEU A 11 -26.17 46.68 4.80
C LEU A 11 -25.26 45.97 3.78
N LEU A 12 -24.71 46.73 2.82
CA LEU A 12 -23.76 46.21 1.83
C LEU A 12 -22.40 45.83 2.46
N SER A 13 -21.99 46.55 3.50
CA SER A 13 -20.72 46.32 4.21
C SER A 13 -20.70 44.99 4.98
N PHE A 14 -21.80 44.65 5.67
CA PHE A 14 -21.91 43.38 6.39
C PHE A 14 -21.98 42.18 5.45
N ALA A 15 -22.69 42.29 4.32
CA ALA A 15 -22.76 41.23 3.33
C ALA A 15 -21.38 40.98 2.66
N ALA A 16 -20.63 42.04 2.35
CA ALA A 16 -19.28 41.92 1.80
C ALA A 16 -18.29 41.31 2.80
N ALA A 17 -18.38 41.70 4.09
CA ALA A 17 -17.54 41.14 5.14
C ALA A 17 -17.82 39.64 5.39
N PHE A 18 -19.09 39.22 5.34
CA PHE A 18 -19.47 37.81 5.50
C PHE A 18 -19.02 36.96 4.32
N VAL A 19 -19.13 37.47 3.09
CA VAL A 19 -18.62 36.80 1.89
C VAL A 19 -17.09 36.71 1.91
N LEU A 20 -16.37 37.73 2.38
CA LEU A 20 -14.90 37.67 2.56
C LEU A 20 -14.45 36.70 3.68
N LEU A 21 -15.25 36.55 4.75
CA LEU A 21 -15.00 35.56 5.80
C LEU A 21 -15.24 34.12 5.33
N VAL A 22 -16.23 33.91 4.46
CA VAL A 22 -16.51 32.61 3.82
C VAL A 22 -15.48 32.29 2.72
N LEU A 23 -14.97 33.28 1.98
CA LEU A 23 -13.88 33.08 1.01
C LEU A 23 -12.50 32.90 1.65
N SER A 24 -12.26 33.44 2.85
CA SER A 24 -10.98 33.26 3.56
C SER A 24 -10.89 31.96 4.37
N SER A 25 -12.01 31.25 4.54
CA SER A 25 -12.06 29.94 5.21
C SER A 25 -11.93 28.75 4.26
N THR A 26 -11.84 28.97 2.94
CA THR A 26 -11.41 27.93 1.99
C THR A 26 -9.91 27.95 1.78
N THR A 27 -9.12 28.02 2.85
CA THR A 27 -7.80 27.41 2.80
C THR A 27 -8.02 25.91 2.88
N ILE A 28 -8.26 25.31 1.71
CA ILE A 28 -8.08 23.89 1.48
C ILE A 28 -6.69 23.59 2.05
N SER A 29 -6.65 22.98 3.24
CA SER A 29 -5.41 22.40 3.73
C SER A 29 -4.92 21.50 2.60
N PRO A 30 -3.70 21.68 2.07
CA PRO A 30 -3.18 20.72 1.13
C PRO A 30 -3.24 19.39 1.87
N VAL A 31 -3.98 18.42 1.33
CA VAL A 31 -4.00 17.06 1.87
C VAL A 31 -2.55 16.61 1.86
N GLN A 32 -1.93 16.68 3.03
CA GLN A 32 -0.53 16.37 3.21
C GLN A 32 -0.39 14.88 2.93
N ALA A 33 0.43 14.52 1.93
CA ALA A 33 0.66 13.13 1.57
C ALA A 33 1.07 12.36 2.82
N GLN A 34 0.24 11.38 3.20
CA GLN A 34 0.44 10.61 4.43
C GLN A 34 1.52 9.56 4.29
N TYR A 35 1.81 9.11 3.06
CA TYR A 35 2.77 8.05 2.80
C TYR A 35 3.73 8.38 1.66
N GLU A 36 4.98 8.00 1.88
CA GLU A 36 6.01 7.88 0.87
C GLU A 36 6.03 6.44 0.37
N LEU A 37 5.78 6.25 -0.92
CA LEU A 37 5.80 4.97 -1.60
C LEU A 37 7.14 4.79 -2.31
N ILE A 38 7.95 3.88 -1.81
CA ILE A 38 9.21 3.46 -2.42
C ILE A 38 8.96 2.14 -3.16
N GLN A 39 9.29 2.08 -4.44
CA GLN A 39 9.18 0.85 -5.23
C GLN A 39 10.54 0.48 -5.82
N THR A 40 10.91 -0.79 -5.70
CA THR A 40 12.17 -1.34 -6.23
C THR A 40 11.90 -2.31 -7.36
N PHE A 41 12.64 -2.17 -8.46
CA PHE A 41 12.46 -2.93 -9.70
C PHE A 41 13.71 -3.78 -10.01
N PRO A 42 13.55 -4.95 -10.66
CA PRO A 42 14.63 -5.89 -10.96
C PRO A 42 15.56 -5.44 -12.12
N SER A 43 15.36 -4.23 -12.64
CA SER A 43 16.12 -3.69 -13.78
C SER A 43 16.61 -2.27 -13.48
N LEU A 44 17.53 -1.78 -14.32
CA LEU A 44 18.00 -0.40 -14.31
C LEU A 44 16.94 0.63 -14.78
N THR A 45 15.70 0.18 -14.95
CA THR A 45 14.56 0.98 -15.37
C THR A 45 13.42 0.76 -14.39
N CYS A 46 12.74 1.83 -13.96
CA CYS A 46 11.60 1.74 -13.05
C CYS A 46 10.33 1.43 -13.83
N ASN A 47 10.33 0.32 -14.54
CA ASN A 47 9.23 -0.13 -15.36
C ASN A 47 8.91 -1.60 -15.07
N GLY A 48 7.65 -1.99 -15.29
CA GLY A 48 7.17 -3.34 -15.03
C GLY A 48 6.80 -3.57 -13.56
N THR A 49 6.90 -4.83 -13.13
CA THR A 49 6.49 -5.26 -11.80
C THR A 49 7.60 -5.01 -10.79
N SER A 50 7.28 -4.31 -9.70
CA SER A 50 8.23 -4.10 -8.60
C SER A 50 8.40 -5.36 -7.76
N LEU A 51 9.63 -5.61 -7.32
CA LEU A 51 9.97 -6.68 -6.38
C LEU A 51 9.50 -6.36 -4.95
N VAL A 52 9.63 -5.09 -4.58
CA VAL A 52 9.33 -4.59 -3.25
C VAL A 52 8.63 -3.24 -3.36
N GLN A 53 7.62 -3.04 -2.53
CA GLN A 53 6.95 -1.76 -2.32
C GLN A 53 6.92 -1.45 -0.82
N GLN A 54 7.24 -0.23 -0.45
CA GLN A 54 7.20 0.25 0.93
C GLN A 54 6.41 1.54 1.01
N TYR A 55 5.33 1.54 1.79
CA TYR A 55 4.55 2.71 2.12
C TYR A 55 4.95 3.14 3.53
N ASN A 56 5.74 4.20 3.65
CA ASN A 56 6.21 4.75 4.91
C ASN A 56 5.35 5.95 5.28
N MET A 57 4.72 5.92 6.44
CA MET A 57 3.98 7.09 6.92
C MET A 57 4.96 8.25 7.09
N THR A 58 4.68 9.37 6.43
CA THR A 58 5.51 10.58 6.49
C THR A 58 4.63 11.81 6.42
N TYR A 59 5.14 12.91 6.98
CA TYR A 59 4.55 14.24 6.85
C TYR A 59 5.29 15.06 5.78
N SER A 60 6.44 14.59 5.30
CA SER A 60 7.29 15.33 4.37
C SER A 60 7.76 14.41 3.25
N CYS A 61 6.83 14.01 2.39
CA CYS A 61 7.16 13.18 1.24
C CYS A 61 7.89 14.01 0.17
N LYS A 62 8.99 13.46 -0.36
CA LYS A 62 9.77 14.04 -1.46
C LYS A 62 9.83 13.03 -2.61
N PRO A 63 9.04 13.20 -3.68
CA PRO A 63 9.06 12.26 -4.77
C PRO A 63 10.43 12.30 -5.47
N GLN A 64 10.87 11.12 -5.91
CA GLN A 64 12.11 10.95 -6.65
C GLN A 64 11.81 10.14 -7.91
N ASN A 65 12.21 10.70 -9.04
CA ASN A 65 12.21 9.99 -10.32
C ASN A 65 13.06 8.73 -10.25
N CYS A 66 12.91 7.87 -11.24
CA CYS A 66 13.65 6.62 -11.31
C CYS A 66 15.16 6.84 -11.09
N SER A 67 15.71 6.13 -10.12
CA SER A 67 17.12 6.18 -9.78
C SER A 67 17.71 4.78 -9.80
N THR A 68 18.89 4.66 -10.41
CA THR A 68 19.72 3.45 -10.40
C THR A 68 20.85 3.56 -9.37
N ASN A 69 20.83 4.56 -8.46
CA ASN A 69 21.88 4.81 -7.48
C ASN A 69 21.96 3.75 -6.36
N VAL A 70 21.41 2.57 -6.62
CA VAL A 70 21.60 1.39 -5.78
C VAL A 70 23.06 0.94 -5.99
N PRO A 71 23.82 0.65 -4.92
CA PRO A 71 25.19 0.18 -5.05
C PRO A 71 25.30 -0.99 -6.05
N PRO A 72 26.36 -1.06 -6.89
CA PRO A 72 26.55 -2.14 -7.86
C PRO A 72 26.47 -3.56 -7.27
N SER A 73 26.67 -3.67 -5.95
CA SER A 73 26.53 -4.91 -5.17
C SER A 73 25.09 -5.46 -5.06
N MET A 74 24.07 -4.69 -5.43
CA MET A 74 22.65 -5.09 -5.42
C MET A 74 22.16 -5.69 -6.72
N GLY A 75 23.06 -5.87 -7.70
CA GLY A 75 22.64 -6.11 -9.07
C GLY A 75 21.99 -4.87 -9.70
N GLY A 76 21.56 -4.99 -10.95
CA GLY A 76 21.00 -3.88 -11.72
C GLY A 76 19.56 -3.54 -11.31
N LEU A 77 19.38 -3.03 -10.09
CA LEU A 77 18.08 -2.56 -9.58
C LEU A 77 17.87 -1.08 -9.82
N SER A 78 16.60 -0.67 -9.79
CA SER A 78 16.21 0.74 -9.77
C SER A 78 15.10 0.97 -8.76
N THR A 79 15.02 2.21 -8.29
CA THR A 79 14.06 2.63 -7.27
C THR A 79 13.36 3.90 -7.71
N THR A 80 12.08 4.01 -7.40
CA THR A 80 11.33 5.28 -7.49
C THR A 80 10.64 5.56 -6.17
N THR A 81 10.47 6.85 -5.88
CA THR A 81 9.74 7.33 -4.72
C THR A 81 8.59 8.21 -5.18
N THR A 82 7.39 7.89 -4.74
CA THR A 82 6.17 8.66 -5.03
C THR A 82 5.44 8.99 -3.73
N CYS A 83 4.52 9.95 -3.79
CA CYS A 83 3.74 10.37 -2.62
C CYS A 83 2.29 9.95 -2.79
N THR A 84 1.71 9.36 -1.75
CA THR A 84 0.32 8.90 -1.75
C THR A 84 -0.35 9.20 -0.42
N ASN A 85 -1.68 9.35 -0.46
CA ASN A 85 -2.50 9.58 0.72
C ASN A 85 -2.96 8.28 1.39
N THR A 86 -2.78 7.13 0.72
CA THR A 86 -3.28 5.85 1.20
C THR A 86 -2.26 4.74 0.99
N ALA A 87 -2.29 3.76 1.89
CA ALA A 87 -1.57 2.51 1.77
C ALA A 87 -2.58 1.35 1.64
N PRO A 88 -2.28 0.32 0.83
CA PRO A 88 -3.16 -0.83 0.68
C PRO A 88 -3.17 -1.68 1.96
N LEU A 89 -4.33 -2.24 2.30
CA LEU A 89 -4.52 -3.09 3.49
C LEU A 89 -4.67 -4.58 3.14
N SER A 90 -4.55 -4.95 1.87
CA SER A 90 -4.62 -6.33 1.38
C SER A 90 -3.66 -6.55 0.20
N PRO A 91 -2.90 -7.66 0.17
CA PRO A 91 -2.01 -7.99 -0.94
C PRO A 91 -2.76 -8.44 -2.19
N LYS A 92 -2.18 -8.19 -3.37
CA LYS A 92 -2.63 -8.79 -4.62
C LYS A 92 -2.16 -10.25 -4.72
N VAL A 93 -2.67 -10.95 -5.74
CA VAL A 93 -2.22 -12.31 -6.06
C VAL A 93 -0.73 -12.28 -6.41
N GLY A 94 0.05 -13.17 -5.81
CA GLY A 94 1.51 -13.21 -5.99
C GLY A 94 2.25 -12.24 -5.08
N GLU A 95 1.58 -11.67 -4.07
CA GLU A 95 2.20 -10.75 -3.11
C GLU A 95 2.07 -11.24 -1.66
N ARG A 96 3.11 -10.94 -0.88
CA ARG A 96 3.09 -10.97 0.59
C ARG A 96 3.10 -9.55 1.10
N MET A 97 2.25 -9.25 2.08
CA MET A 97 2.14 -7.92 2.69
C MET A 97 2.35 -7.99 4.20
N SER A 98 3.20 -7.11 4.72
CA SER A 98 3.36 -6.83 6.15
C SER A 98 2.82 -5.44 6.43
N ILE A 99 1.91 -5.33 7.40
CA ILE A 99 1.29 -4.06 7.82
C ILE A 99 1.68 -3.82 9.27
N ARG A 100 2.31 -2.68 9.53
CA ARG A 100 2.67 -2.24 10.88
C ARG A 100 1.74 -1.10 11.33
N TYR A 101 1.23 -1.23 12.53
CA TYR A 101 0.39 -0.26 13.20
C TYR A 101 1.18 0.49 14.26
N SER A 102 0.70 1.67 14.64
CA SER A 102 1.27 2.49 15.70
C SER A 102 1.12 1.84 17.10
N ASP A 103 0.15 0.96 17.26
CA ASP A 103 -0.17 0.27 18.50
C ASP A 103 0.01 -1.25 18.39
N LEU A 104 0.19 -1.90 19.53
CA LEU A 104 0.42 -3.35 19.59
C LEU A 104 -0.81 -4.19 19.29
N LYS A 105 -2.02 -3.58 19.27
CA LYS A 105 -3.29 -4.27 19.03
C LYS A 105 -3.75 -4.18 17.56
N CYS A 106 -2.91 -3.62 16.69
CA CYS A 106 -3.20 -3.46 15.27
C CYS A 106 -4.51 -2.70 14.97
N SER A 107 -4.82 -1.69 15.79
CA SER A 107 -6.13 -0.99 15.78
C SER A 107 -6.03 0.51 15.46
N GLY A 108 -4.85 1.08 15.60
CA GLY A 108 -4.53 2.47 15.34
C GLY A 108 -4.11 2.72 13.90
N ASN A 109 -3.26 3.73 13.70
CA ASN A 109 -2.85 4.15 12.37
C ASN A 109 -1.79 3.21 11.80
N VAL A 110 -1.87 2.93 10.51
CA VAL A 110 -0.82 2.22 9.78
C VAL A 110 0.39 3.13 9.65
N THR A 111 1.55 2.62 10.05
CA THR A 111 2.83 3.35 10.01
C THR A 111 3.72 2.89 8.87
N LEU A 112 3.62 1.61 8.50
CA LEU A 112 4.39 0.98 7.44
C LEU A 112 3.57 -0.10 6.76
N VAL A 113 3.56 -0.12 5.43
CA VAL A 113 3.17 -1.30 4.65
C VAL A 113 4.34 -1.73 3.78
N SER A 114 4.75 -2.98 3.89
CA SER A 114 5.75 -3.58 3.01
C SER A 114 5.10 -4.70 2.20
N ILE A 115 5.19 -4.59 0.88
CA ILE A 115 4.70 -5.60 -0.06
C ILE A 115 5.90 -6.17 -0.79
N VAL A 116 5.92 -7.50 -0.90
CA VAL A 116 7.00 -8.25 -1.53
C VAL A 116 6.41 -9.21 -2.54
N ALA A 117 6.97 -9.22 -3.75
CA ALA A 117 6.61 -10.19 -4.77
C ALA A 117 7.00 -11.61 -4.32
N LEU A 118 6.06 -12.55 -4.43
CA LEU A 118 6.30 -13.97 -4.19
C LEU A 118 7.05 -14.58 -5.36
N ASP A 119 7.79 -15.64 -5.07
CA ASP A 119 8.52 -16.45 -6.05
C ASP A 119 9.50 -15.63 -6.92
N ALA A 120 9.91 -14.45 -6.42
CA ALA A 120 10.85 -13.56 -7.04
C ALA A 120 12.15 -13.49 -6.21
N CYS A 121 13.29 -13.46 -6.90
CA CYS A 121 14.59 -13.30 -6.26
C CYS A 121 14.82 -11.84 -5.86
N ILE A 122 15.14 -11.60 -4.59
CA ILE A 122 15.35 -10.26 -4.06
C ILE A 122 16.78 -10.16 -3.51
N PRO A 123 17.64 -9.35 -4.16
CA PRO A 123 18.96 -8.99 -3.66
C PRO A 123 18.91 -8.41 -2.24
N SER A 124 19.87 -8.80 -1.41
CA SER A 124 19.99 -8.38 -0.01
C SER A 124 21.34 -7.69 0.22
N PHE A 125 21.31 -6.59 0.95
CA PHE A 125 22.50 -5.90 1.46
C PHE A 125 23.07 -6.53 2.74
N ASN A 126 22.34 -7.45 3.36
CA ASN A 126 22.71 -8.00 4.65
C ASN A 126 23.99 -8.84 4.52
N THR A 127 24.95 -8.69 5.44
CA THR A 127 26.18 -9.50 5.49
C THR A 127 25.91 -10.98 5.76
N THR A 128 24.67 -11.35 6.13
CA THR A 128 24.28 -12.72 6.46
C THR A 128 23.94 -13.57 5.22
N PHE A 129 23.35 -12.98 4.18
CA PHE A 129 22.95 -13.68 2.95
C PHE A 129 22.82 -12.70 1.77
N GLY A 130 23.17 -13.17 0.57
CA GLY A 130 23.21 -12.36 -0.65
C GLY A 130 21.84 -12.08 -1.25
N SER A 131 20.89 -13.01 -1.18
CA SER A 131 19.52 -12.80 -1.66
C SER A 131 18.52 -13.65 -0.91
N TYR A 132 17.24 -13.34 -1.09
CA TYR A 132 16.15 -14.11 -0.51
C TYR A 132 14.94 -14.18 -1.44
N MET A 133 14.08 -15.17 -1.21
CA MET A 133 12.84 -15.36 -1.95
C MET A 133 11.77 -15.92 -1.02
N TYR A 134 10.58 -15.33 -1.05
CA TYR A 134 9.40 -15.93 -0.46
C TYR A 134 8.80 -16.94 -1.43
N LYS A 135 8.93 -18.24 -1.13
CA LYS A 135 8.31 -19.32 -1.90
C LYS A 135 6.87 -19.51 -1.44
N GLY A 136 5.92 -19.01 -2.22
CA GLY A 136 4.54 -18.86 -1.76
C GLY A 136 4.42 -18.13 -0.41
N CYS A 137 3.36 -18.41 0.35
CA CYS A 137 3.09 -17.68 1.59
C CYS A 137 3.86 -18.14 2.82
N ASN A 138 4.40 -19.37 2.79
CA ASN A 138 4.79 -20.08 4.01
C ASN A 138 6.29 -20.36 4.10
N SER A 139 7.07 -19.96 3.10
CA SER A 139 8.49 -20.28 3.05
C SER A 139 9.32 -19.07 2.68
N LEU A 140 10.40 -18.85 3.42
CA LEU A 140 11.45 -17.90 3.08
C LEU A 140 12.72 -18.69 2.83
N VAL A 141 13.28 -18.55 1.64
CA VAL A 141 14.58 -19.13 1.29
C VAL A 141 15.61 -18.03 1.27
N THR A 142 16.74 -18.23 1.92
CA THR A 142 17.90 -17.34 1.82
C THR A 142 19.01 -18.01 1.03
N TYR A 143 19.79 -17.20 0.32
CA TYR A 143 20.81 -17.64 -0.63
C TYR A 143 22.12 -16.88 -0.37
N SER A 144 23.25 -17.52 -0.63
CA SER A 144 24.56 -16.89 -0.42
C SER A 144 24.93 -15.91 -1.53
N ASP A 145 24.42 -16.11 -2.74
CA ASP A 145 24.61 -15.22 -3.88
C ASP A 145 23.45 -14.23 -4.08
N GLN A 146 23.61 -13.30 -5.01
CA GLN A 146 22.63 -12.26 -5.33
C GLN A 146 21.52 -12.72 -6.29
N ASN A 147 21.62 -13.93 -6.86
CA ASN A 147 20.79 -14.42 -7.97
C ASN A 147 19.96 -15.67 -7.59
N CYS A 148 19.80 -15.92 -6.29
CA CYS A 148 19.05 -17.04 -5.73
C CYS A 148 19.45 -18.43 -6.27
N GLN A 149 20.75 -18.68 -6.46
CA GLN A 149 21.24 -19.96 -6.99
C GLN A 149 21.65 -20.94 -5.88
N ASN A 150 22.38 -20.46 -4.88
CA ASN A 150 23.02 -21.26 -3.84
C ASN A 150 22.29 -21.08 -2.52
N MET A 151 21.36 -22.00 -2.25
CA MET A 151 20.51 -21.97 -1.06
C MET A 151 21.36 -22.14 0.22
N LEU A 152 21.14 -21.25 1.18
CA LEU A 152 21.72 -21.33 2.53
C LEU A 152 20.77 -21.95 3.52
N ASN A 153 19.54 -21.45 3.57
CA ASN A 153 18.56 -21.87 4.58
C ASN A 153 17.12 -21.78 4.04
N LEU A 154 16.25 -22.59 4.63
CA LEU A 154 14.80 -22.54 4.45
C LEU A 154 14.14 -22.27 5.81
N GLY A 155 13.55 -21.10 5.95
CA GLY A 155 12.71 -20.74 7.08
C GLY A 155 11.23 -20.97 6.77
N SER A 156 10.48 -21.39 7.79
CA SER A 156 9.03 -21.30 7.75
C SER A 156 8.61 -19.86 8.02
N THR A 157 7.59 -19.43 7.30
CA THR A 157 6.92 -18.15 7.53
C THR A 157 5.42 -18.40 7.56
N GLY A 158 4.64 -17.44 8.05
CA GLY A 158 3.19 -17.57 8.09
C GLY A 158 2.48 -16.24 7.97
N SER A 159 1.16 -16.31 7.79
CA SER A 159 0.25 -15.22 8.07
C SER A 159 -0.02 -15.16 9.57
N HIS A 160 -0.07 -13.95 10.12
CA HIS A 160 -0.43 -13.73 11.52
C HIS A 160 -1.37 -12.53 11.58
N ASP A 161 -2.47 -12.68 12.30
CA ASP A 161 -3.56 -11.69 12.33
C ASP A 161 -3.18 -10.41 13.06
N CYS A 162 -2.50 -10.50 14.21
CA CYS A 162 -1.85 -9.37 14.86
C CYS A 162 -0.82 -9.88 15.87
N PHE A 163 0.45 -9.51 15.68
CA PHE A 163 1.53 -9.82 16.60
C PHE A 163 2.37 -8.56 16.82
N PHE A 164 2.35 -8.03 18.06
CA PHE A 164 3.03 -6.78 18.45
C PHE A 164 2.86 -5.65 17.42
N GLY A 165 1.61 -5.37 17.04
CA GLY A 165 1.27 -4.29 16.10
C GLY A 165 1.59 -4.60 14.64
N THR A 166 1.89 -5.85 14.29
CA THR A 166 2.18 -6.25 12.91
C THR A 166 1.22 -7.33 12.43
N ILE A 167 0.70 -7.17 11.21
CA ILE A 167 -0.12 -8.15 10.51
C ILE A 167 0.65 -8.63 9.29
N ILE A 168 0.67 -9.95 9.06
CA ILE A 168 1.22 -10.51 7.83
C ILE A 168 0.08 -11.17 7.05
N LYS A 169 -0.15 -10.68 5.84
CA LYS A 169 -1.12 -11.21 4.89
C LYS A 169 -0.40 -11.75 3.67
N CYS A 170 -0.98 -12.74 3.02
CA CYS A 170 -0.42 -13.29 1.81
C CYS A 170 -1.50 -13.90 0.93
N THR A 171 -1.36 -13.72 -0.39
CA THR A 171 -2.29 -14.24 -1.37
C THR A 171 -1.52 -14.95 -2.48
N THR A 172 -1.55 -16.28 -2.50
CA THR A 172 -1.07 -17.06 -3.66
C THR A 172 -2.15 -17.17 -4.73
N SER A 173 -1.73 -17.47 -5.96
CA SER A 173 -2.63 -17.87 -7.05
C SER A 173 -3.51 -19.07 -6.66
N ALA A 174 -2.95 -20.05 -5.94
CA ALA A 174 -3.69 -21.20 -5.41
C ALA A 174 -4.75 -20.80 -4.36
N GLY A 175 -4.43 -19.88 -3.44
CA GLY A 175 -5.37 -19.41 -2.41
C GLY A 175 -6.52 -18.57 -2.97
N PHE A 176 -6.28 -17.83 -4.06
CA PHE A 176 -7.31 -17.06 -4.75
C PHE A 176 -8.36 -17.96 -5.45
N MET A 177 -7.92 -19.06 -6.07
CA MET A 177 -8.84 -20.04 -6.68
C MET A 177 -9.80 -20.68 -5.66
N VAL A 178 -9.33 -20.93 -4.43
CA VAL A 178 -10.15 -21.48 -3.34
C VAL A 178 -11.19 -20.48 -2.84
N ARG A 179 -10.84 -19.19 -2.73
CA ARG A 179 -11.82 -18.14 -2.34
C ARG A 179 -12.89 -17.91 -3.39
N ASN A 180 -12.53 -17.91 -4.67
CA ASN A 180 -13.50 -17.74 -5.74
C ASN A 180 -14.44 -18.94 -5.85
N SER A 181 -13.93 -20.16 -5.69
CA SER A 181 -14.80 -21.36 -5.66
C SER A 181 -15.75 -21.35 -4.44
N ALA A 182 -15.30 -20.94 -3.25
CA ALA A 182 -16.18 -20.79 -2.10
C ALA A 182 -17.27 -19.72 -2.30
N ALA A 183 -16.93 -18.57 -2.89
CA ALA A 183 -17.90 -17.52 -3.19
C ALA A 183 -18.95 -17.97 -4.22
N ILE A 184 -18.55 -18.76 -5.22
CA ILE A 184 -19.46 -19.36 -6.21
C ILE A 184 -20.37 -20.41 -5.56
N VAL A 185 -19.84 -21.24 -4.65
CA VAL A 185 -20.66 -22.24 -3.94
C VAL A 185 -21.71 -21.55 -3.04
N ILE A 186 -21.33 -20.48 -2.34
CA ILE A 186 -22.26 -19.71 -1.50
C ILE A 186 -23.34 -19.04 -2.35
N SER A 187 -22.98 -18.44 -3.50
CA SER A 187 -23.95 -17.78 -4.38
C SER A 187 -24.94 -18.78 -5.00
N VAL A 188 -24.48 -19.97 -5.38
CA VAL A 188 -25.35 -21.05 -5.89
C VAL A 188 -26.27 -21.59 -4.78
N MET A 189 -25.77 -21.77 -3.55
CA MET A 189 -26.60 -22.21 -2.42
C MET A 189 -27.71 -21.20 -2.08
N ILE A 190 -27.39 -19.90 -2.11
CA ILE A 190 -28.38 -18.83 -1.90
C ILE A 190 -29.43 -18.84 -3.02
N ALA A 191 -29.02 -19.00 -4.27
CA ALA A 191 -29.94 -19.08 -5.41
C ALA A 191 -30.88 -20.30 -5.33
N VAL A 192 -30.35 -21.47 -4.95
CA VAL A 192 -31.15 -22.69 -4.76
C VAL A 192 -32.13 -22.53 -3.60
N MET A 193 -31.70 -21.96 -2.46
CA MET A 193 -32.60 -21.68 -1.35
C MET A 193 -33.72 -20.72 -1.78
N MET A 194 -33.41 -19.64 -2.51
CA MET A 194 -34.44 -18.72 -3.02
C MET A 194 -35.42 -19.42 -3.97
N MET A 195 -34.98 -20.34 -4.83
CA MET A 195 -35.89 -21.11 -5.70
C MET A 195 -36.79 -22.06 -4.90
N ILE A 196 -36.28 -22.69 -3.83
CA ILE A 196 -37.07 -23.60 -2.99
C ILE A 196 -38.13 -22.83 -2.19
N PHE A 197 -37.83 -21.62 -1.71
CA PHE A 197 -38.78 -20.80 -0.93
C PHE A 197 -39.75 -19.96 -1.77
N SER A 198 -39.58 -19.94 -3.10
CA SER A 198 -40.48 -19.24 -4.04
C SER A 198 -41.41 -20.17 -4.82
N MET A 199 -41.39 -21.48 -4.51
CA MET A 199 -42.42 -22.46 -4.88
C MET A 199 -43.39 -22.69 -3.72
#